data_AF-A0A7R9J5P9-F1
#
_entry.id   AF-A0A7R9J5P9-F1
#
_cell.length_a   1.000
_cell.length_b   1.000
_cell.length_c   1.000
_cell.angle_alpha   90.00
_cell.angle_beta   90.00
_cell.angle_gamma   90.00
#
_symmetry.space_group_name_H-M   'P 1'
#
loop_
_entity.id
_entity.type
_entity.pdbx_description
1 polymer ?
#
loop_
_entity_poly.entity_id
_entity_poly.type
_entity_poly.pdbx_seq_one_letter_code
_entity_poly.pdbx_strand_id
1 'polypeptide(L)'
;MTGRRRPPGIYKADYLQELFRKYDDVEDTPSPPDLPDWCREYDDSDVSVVDEDTSHDKNGAASLSKGGKKRKREFQNKNPTFVEGVSGISAITFQPKLGEIQRKVQEFCGWESTGFPGCQPVSMDNSNIRLLHDKPYRVSWKADGTRYMMLILKANEVYCVDRDNSVFQVTGLKFPHRKNLDKHLTNTLLDGEMVIDKFNGKDIPRYLAYDIIKFEGQDVGKSSFSPIRLSCIDNEIVQPRHKAMKEGRIDKESEPFSIRLKQFWNITQAGNLLGDKFSKMLSHEPDGLIFQPSIDPYVAGRCMEVLKWKPPSHNSVDFKLKIVMEGGEG
;
A
#
# COMPACT_ATOMS: atom_id res chain seq x y z
N MET A 1 25.81 -26.16 0.08
CA MET A 1 25.59 -25.99 1.54
C MET A 1 24.11 -26.11 1.80
N THR A 2 23.73 -27.19 2.47
CA THR A 2 22.35 -27.58 2.82
C THR A 2 21.68 -26.51 3.67
N GLY A 3 20.47 -26.10 3.27
CA GLY A 3 19.66 -25.12 4.00
C GLY A 3 19.41 -25.54 5.44
N ARG A 4 19.84 -24.70 6.39
CA ARG A 4 19.38 -24.79 7.78
C ARG A 4 17.85 -24.72 7.78
N ARG A 5 17.21 -25.72 8.37
CA ARG A 5 15.76 -25.73 8.62
C ARG A 5 15.40 -24.44 9.37
N ARG A 6 14.42 -23.70 8.84
CA ARG A 6 13.83 -22.55 9.53
C ARG A 6 13.00 -23.04 10.71
N PRO A 7 12.84 -22.23 11.77
CA PRO A 7 11.84 -22.51 12.79
C PRO A 7 10.45 -22.64 12.14
N PRO A 8 9.58 -23.57 12.59
CA PRO A 8 8.21 -23.65 12.12
C PRO A 8 7.46 -22.31 12.30
N GLY A 9 6.53 -22.04 11.39
CA GLY A 9 5.78 -20.78 11.29
C GLY A 9 5.09 -20.39 12.60
N ILE A 10 5.08 -19.09 12.86
CA ILE A 10 4.61 -18.49 14.11
C ILE A 10 3.09 -18.38 14.05
N TYR A 11 2.42 -18.93 15.05
CA TYR A 11 0.97 -18.95 15.14
C TYR A 11 0.42 -17.57 15.46
N LYS A 12 -0.56 -17.10 14.68
CA LYS A 12 -1.30 -15.87 14.94
C LYS A 12 -2.17 -16.00 16.19
N ALA A 13 -2.48 -14.89 16.86
CA ALA A 13 -3.25 -14.91 18.10
C ALA A 13 -4.65 -15.51 17.93
N ASP A 14 -5.33 -15.13 16.85
CA ASP A 14 -6.65 -15.66 16.47
C ASP A 14 -6.59 -17.15 16.12
N TYR A 15 -5.49 -17.59 15.51
CA TYR A 15 -5.23 -19.00 15.24
C TYR A 15 -5.05 -19.81 16.52
N LEU A 16 -4.27 -19.32 17.49
CA LEU A 16 -4.12 -19.96 18.80
C LEU A 16 -5.46 -20.06 19.52
N GLN A 17 -6.25 -18.99 19.52
CA GLN A 17 -7.59 -19.01 20.09
C GLN A 17 -8.53 -19.99 19.38
N GLU A 18 -8.48 -20.09 18.05
CA GLU A 18 -9.28 -21.07 17.29
C GLU A 18 -8.82 -22.51 17.57
N LEU A 19 -7.53 -22.72 17.78
CA LEU A 19 -6.95 -24.02 18.12
C LEU A 19 -7.41 -24.48 19.51
N PHE A 20 -7.27 -23.63 20.53
CA PHE A 20 -7.72 -23.93 21.88
C PHE A 20 -9.23 -24.07 21.91
N ARG A 21 -10.01 -23.21 21.24
CA ARG A 21 -11.47 -23.41 21.13
C ARG A 21 -11.88 -24.79 20.59
N LYS A 22 -11.09 -25.40 19.72
CA LYS A 22 -11.41 -26.70 19.11
C LYS A 22 -10.90 -27.90 19.91
N TYR A 23 -9.80 -27.74 20.64
CA TYR A 23 -9.04 -28.87 21.18
C TYR A 23 -8.73 -28.76 22.67
N ASP A 24 -9.00 -27.62 23.31
CA ASP A 24 -8.68 -27.35 24.72
C ASP A 24 -9.56 -26.23 25.34
N ASP A 25 -9.19 -25.67 26.51
CA ASP A 25 -9.86 -24.50 27.10
C ASP A 25 -9.30 -23.17 26.55
N VAL A 26 -10.16 -22.26 26.13
CA VAL A 26 -9.76 -20.95 25.57
C VAL A 26 -9.02 -20.10 26.60
N GLU A 27 -9.32 -20.25 27.89
CA GLU A 27 -8.65 -19.51 28.97
C GLU A 27 -7.16 -19.88 29.11
N ASP A 28 -6.76 -21.06 28.63
CA ASP A 28 -5.37 -21.54 28.66
C ASP A 28 -4.60 -21.21 27.37
N THR A 29 -5.18 -20.40 26.47
CA THR A 29 -4.52 -20.02 25.20
C THR A 29 -3.23 -19.24 25.49
N PRO A 30 -2.04 -19.73 25.09
CA PRO A 30 -0.79 -19.02 25.29
C PRO A 30 -0.75 -17.76 24.42
N SER A 31 -0.03 -16.73 24.89
CA SER A 31 0.28 -15.57 24.05
C SER A 31 1.02 -16.01 22.78
N PRO A 32 0.72 -15.39 21.62
CA PRO A 32 1.45 -15.68 20.40
C PRO A 32 2.96 -15.41 20.62
N PRO A 33 3.85 -16.22 20.02
CA PRO A 33 5.27 -15.91 20.02
C PRO A 33 5.51 -14.53 19.41
N ASP A 34 6.52 -13.81 19.90
CA ASP A 34 6.94 -12.55 19.29
C ASP A 34 7.20 -12.78 17.80
N LEU A 35 6.52 -12.00 16.96
CA LEU A 35 6.74 -12.05 15.52
C LEU A 35 8.19 -11.65 15.25
N PRO A 36 8.89 -12.33 14.32
CA PRO A 36 10.20 -11.89 13.90
C PRO A 36 10.04 -10.50 13.28
N ASP A 37 11.06 -9.64 13.42
CA ASP A 37 10.99 -8.25 12.95
C ASP A 37 10.53 -8.07 11.48
N TRP A 38 10.65 -9.12 10.66
CA TRP A 38 10.28 -9.20 9.25
C TRP A 38 8.84 -9.70 8.95
N CYS A 39 8.09 -10.16 9.96
CA CYS A 39 6.74 -10.70 9.78
C CYS A 39 5.70 -9.70 10.30
N ARG A 40 5.44 -8.64 9.53
CA ARG A 40 4.31 -7.74 9.76
C ARG A 40 3.13 -8.23 8.93
N GLU A 41 2.06 -8.61 9.60
CA GLU A 41 0.87 -9.21 8.97
C GLU A 41 0.22 -8.26 7.96
N TYR A 42 0.50 -8.46 6.67
CA TYR A 42 -0.36 -8.04 5.58
C TYR A 42 -0.28 -9.10 4.49
N ASP A 43 -1.36 -9.85 4.33
CA ASP A 43 -1.49 -10.85 3.30
C ASP A 43 -1.41 -10.17 1.92
N ASP A 44 -0.27 -10.36 1.24
CA ASP A 44 -0.04 -9.89 -0.13
C ASP A 44 -0.82 -10.72 -1.17
N SER A 45 -1.60 -11.72 -0.72
CA SER A 45 -2.30 -12.70 -1.56
C SER A 45 -3.83 -12.58 -1.60
N ASP A 46 -4.46 -11.70 -0.80
CA ASP A 46 -5.92 -11.51 -0.86
C ASP A 46 -6.31 -10.62 -2.04
N VAL A 47 -6.11 -11.16 -3.23
CA VAL A 47 -6.70 -10.67 -4.47
C VAL A 47 -8.04 -11.38 -4.55
N SER A 48 -9.13 -10.64 -4.38
CA SER A 48 -10.42 -11.14 -4.85
C SER A 48 -10.29 -11.36 -6.37
N VAL A 49 -10.06 -12.61 -6.77
CA VAL A 49 -10.13 -13.05 -8.16
C VAL A 49 -11.56 -12.79 -8.58
N VAL A 50 -11.78 -11.70 -9.30
CA VAL A 50 -13.04 -11.50 -9.97
C VAL A 50 -12.94 -12.38 -11.21
N ASP A 51 -13.47 -13.60 -11.12
CA ASP A 51 -13.61 -14.48 -12.28
C ASP A 51 -14.35 -13.71 -13.38
N GLU A 52 -13.64 -13.35 -14.45
CA GLU A 52 -14.26 -13.03 -15.72
C GLU A 52 -14.74 -14.35 -16.33
N ASP A 53 -15.98 -14.70 -16.00
CA ASP A 53 -16.68 -15.83 -16.58
C ASP A 53 -16.76 -15.63 -18.11
N THR A 54 -15.97 -16.42 -18.83
CA THR A 54 -15.94 -16.43 -20.30
C THR A 54 -17.09 -17.31 -20.78
N SER A 55 -18.31 -16.78 -20.71
CA SER A 55 -19.45 -17.40 -21.36
C SER A 55 -19.31 -17.25 -22.87
N HIS A 56 -18.83 -18.31 -23.53
CA HIS A 56 -19.11 -18.58 -24.93
C HIS A 56 -20.63 -18.57 -25.12
N ASP A 57 -21.18 -17.57 -25.80
CA ASP A 57 -22.53 -17.71 -26.35
C ASP A 57 -22.68 -17.13 -27.74
N LYS A 58 -23.38 -17.93 -28.54
CA LYS A 58 -23.56 -17.82 -29.98
C LYS A 58 -24.52 -16.70 -30.33
N ASN A 59 -24.28 -16.12 -31.50
CA ASN A 59 -25.09 -15.11 -32.19
C ASN A 59 -26.61 -15.30 -32.02
N GLY A 60 -27.26 -14.28 -31.44
CA GLY A 60 -28.70 -14.06 -31.48
C GLY A 60 -28.98 -12.57 -31.25
N ALA A 61 -29.38 -11.87 -32.32
CA ALA A 61 -29.65 -10.44 -32.31
C ALA A 61 -30.94 -10.09 -31.56
N ALA A 62 -30.88 -9.16 -30.59
CA ALA A 62 -32.03 -8.30 -30.21
C ALA A 62 -31.62 -7.12 -29.29
N SER A 63 -32.02 -5.92 -29.72
CA SER A 63 -32.38 -4.72 -28.94
C SER A 63 -31.48 -4.20 -27.80
N LEU A 64 -30.85 -3.05 -28.06
CA LEU A 64 -30.20 -2.16 -27.10
C LEU A 64 -31.21 -1.55 -26.10
N SER A 65 -31.24 -2.05 -24.87
CA SER A 65 -31.69 -1.29 -23.71
C SER A 65 -30.50 -0.90 -22.83
N LYS A 66 -30.21 0.41 -22.73
CA LYS A 66 -29.24 0.98 -21.79
C LYS A 66 -29.73 0.80 -20.35
N GLY A 67 -29.53 -0.38 -19.77
CA GLY A 67 -29.65 -0.63 -18.34
C GLY A 67 -28.30 -0.43 -17.68
N GLY A 68 -28.14 0.62 -16.86
CA GLY A 68 -26.92 0.82 -16.09
C GLY A 68 -26.65 -0.38 -15.19
N LYS A 69 -25.52 -1.07 -15.38
CA LYS A 69 -25.09 -2.15 -14.50
C LYS A 69 -25.01 -1.59 -13.08
N LYS A 70 -25.86 -2.07 -12.16
CA LYS A 70 -25.73 -1.75 -10.73
C LYS A 70 -24.33 -2.19 -10.28
N ARG A 71 -23.50 -1.22 -9.87
CA ARG A 71 -22.18 -1.50 -9.29
C ARG A 71 -22.35 -2.40 -8.06
N LYS A 72 -21.41 -3.35 -7.87
CA LYS A 72 -21.35 -4.18 -6.66
C LYS A 72 -21.25 -3.27 -5.42
N ARG A 73 -21.73 -3.77 -4.29
CA ARG A 73 -21.67 -3.05 -3.01
C ARG A 73 -20.24 -3.13 -2.46
N GLU A 74 -19.71 -2.02 -1.97
CA GLU A 74 -18.42 -1.98 -1.27
C GLU A 74 -18.42 -2.87 -0.03
N PHE A 75 -17.34 -3.64 0.15
CA PHE A 75 -17.04 -4.27 1.43
C PHE A 75 -16.74 -3.17 2.46
N GLN A 76 -17.21 -3.35 3.69
CA GLN A 76 -17.02 -2.39 4.77
C GLN A 76 -16.39 -3.11 5.95
N ASN A 77 -15.11 -2.84 6.18
CA ASN A 77 -14.47 -3.22 7.43
C ASN A 77 -15.13 -2.42 8.57
N LYS A 78 -15.67 -3.14 9.56
CA LYS A 78 -16.39 -2.53 10.68
C LYS A 78 -15.45 -1.91 11.72
N ASN A 79 -14.25 -2.47 11.87
CA ASN A 79 -13.27 -2.07 12.89
C ASN A 79 -11.88 -1.90 12.25
N PRO A 80 -11.72 -0.98 11.29
CA PRO A 80 -10.44 -0.80 10.63
C PRO A 80 -9.44 -0.13 11.58
N THR A 81 -8.21 -0.65 11.59
CA THR A 81 -7.11 -0.14 12.40
C THR A 81 -6.07 0.54 11.51
N PHE A 82 -5.62 1.71 11.93
CA PHE A 82 -4.46 2.34 11.31
C PHE A 82 -3.17 1.74 11.87
N VAL A 83 -2.02 2.02 11.24
CA VAL A 83 -0.71 1.61 11.78
C VAL A 83 -0.56 2.08 13.22
N GLU A 84 -0.16 1.17 14.10
CA GLU A 84 0.01 1.43 15.52
C GLU A 84 1.06 2.53 15.78
N GLY A 85 0.88 3.27 16.87
CA GLY A 85 1.80 4.34 17.27
C GLY A 85 1.61 5.68 16.56
N VAL A 86 0.64 5.79 15.64
CA VAL A 86 0.31 7.06 14.97
C VAL A 86 -0.91 7.72 15.60
N SER A 87 -0.71 8.90 16.19
CA SER A 87 -1.79 9.70 16.77
C SER A 87 -2.49 10.59 15.72
N GLY A 88 -3.64 11.18 16.08
CA GLY A 88 -4.35 12.12 15.19
C GLY A 88 -5.06 11.47 14.01
N ILE A 89 -5.32 10.16 14.08
CA ILE A 89 -6.00 9.38 13.05
C ILE A 89 -7.39 8.97 13.54
N SER A 90 -8.40 9.02 12.68
CA SER A 90 -9.76 8.57 12.99
C SER A 90 -10.35 7.76 11.84
N ALA A 91 -10.75 6.52 12.12
CA ALA A 91 -11.44 5.69 11.15
C ALA A 91 -12.81 6.28 10.80
N ILE A 92 -13.13 6.30 9.51
CA ILE A 92 -14.43 6.74 8.99
C ILE A 92 -15.24 5.50 8.64
N THR A 93 -16.22 5.17 9.48
CA THR A 93 -17.09 3.99 9.29
C THR A 93 -18.54 4.35 8.92
N PHE A 94 -18.88 5.64 8.94
CA PHE A 94 -20.25 6.12 8.72
C PHE A 94 -20.49 6.64 7.29
N GLN A 95 -21.71 6.42 6.80
CA GLN A 95 -22.19 6.93 5.52
C GLN A 95 -22.87 8.31 5.70
N PRO A 96 -22.93 9.17 4.65
CA PRO A 96 -22.43 8.95 3.29
C PRO A 96 -20.92 9.18 3.11
N LYS A 97 -20.25 9.73 4.15
CA LYS A 97 -18.87 10.22 4.06
C LYS A 97 -17.87 9.14 3.63
N LEU A 98 -17.96 7.94 4.21
CA LEU A 98 -17.14 6.79 3.81
C LEU A 98 -17.25 6.52 2.31
N GLY A 99 -18.48 6.36 1.80
CA GLY A 99 -18.72 6.07 0.40
C GLY A 99 -18.33 7.20 -0.54
N GLU A 100 -18.44 8.46 -0.11
CA GLU A 100 -17.98 9.62 -0.88
C GLU A 100 -16.46 9.61 -1.06
N ILE A 101 -15.71 9.33 0.01
CA ILE A 101 -14.25 9.29 -0.05
C ILE A 101 -13.77 8.10 -0.89
N GLN A 102 -14.33 6.91 -0.68
CA GLN A 102 -14.02 5.72 -1.48
C GLN A 102 -14.26 5.98 -2.97
N ARG A 103 -15.44 6.51 -3.32
CA ARG A 103 -15.76 6.87 -4.72
C ARG A 103 -14.78 7.90 -5.28
N LYS A 104 -14.41 8.91 -4.49
CA LYS A 104 -13.50 9.97 -4.95
C LYS A 104 -12.11 9.43 -5.30
N VAL A 105 -11.58 8.51 -4.49
CA VAL A 105 -10.30 7.86 -4.77
C VAL A 105 -10.41 7.00 -6.04
N GLN A 106 -11.50 6.23 -6.18
CA GLN A 106 -11.76 5.42 -7.38
C GLN A 106 -11.89 6.26 -8.65
N GLU A 107 -12.64 7.37 -8.59
CA GLU A 107 -12.78 8.33 -9.70
C GLU A 107 -11.44 8.90 -10.15
N PHE A 108 -10.59 9.29 -9.20
CA PHE A 108 -9.26 9.83 -9.52
C PHE A 108 -8.34 8.80 -10.17
N CYS A 109 -8.52 7.52 -9.84
CA CYS A 109 -7.80 6.40 -10.45
C CYS A 109 -8.43 5.91 -11.77
N GLY A 110 -9.62 6.38 -12.14
CA GLY A 110 -10.38 5.79 -13.26
C GLY A 110 -10.83 4.35 -12.98
N TRP A 111 -11.02 3.98 -11.71
CA TRP A 111 -11.41 2.64 -11.30
C TRP A 111 -12.92 2.43 -11.41
N GLU A 112 -13.32 1.50 -12.25
CA GLU A 112 -14.73 1.22 -12.53
C GLU A 112 -15.35 0.17 -11.57
N SER A 113 -14.54 -0.60 -10.87
CA SER A 113 -14.98 -1.63 -9.93
C SER A 113 -15.13 -1.11 -8.49
N THR A 114 -15.31 -2.03 -7.55
CA THR A 114 -15.31 -1.79 -6.09
C THR A 114 -13.93 -2.02 -5.50
N GLY A 115 -13.74 -1.63 -4.24
CA GLY A 115 -12.51 -1.89 -3.49
C GLY A 115 -11.40 -0.89 -3.77
N PHE A 116 -10.19 -1.26 -3.36
CA PHE A 116 -9.01 -0.40 -3.40
C PHE A 116 -8.44 -0.28 -4.84
N PRO A 117 -8.32 0.93 -5.39
CA PRO A 117 -7.93 1.14 -6.79
C PRO A 117 -6.41 1.20 -7.03
N GLY A 118 -5.59 1.10 -5.99
CA GLY A 118 -4.14 1.27 -6.14
C GLY A 118 -3.48 0.22 -7.05
N CYS A 119 -2.44 0.62 -7.77
CA CYS A 119 -1.62 -0.23 -8.65
C CYS A 119 -1.07 -1.46 -7.90
N GLN A 120 -1.37 -2.67 -8.34
CA GLN A 120 -0.91 -3.92 -7.73
C GLN A 120 0.23 -4.51 -8.56
N PRO A 121 1.49 -4.50 -8.05
CA PRO A 121 2.63 -5.04 -8.77
C PRO A 121 2.59 -6.57 -8.83
N VAL A 122 3.14 -7.15 -9.90
CA VAL A 122 3.28 -8.60 -10.07
C VAL A 122 4.66 -9.08 -9.64
N SER A 123 4.72 -10.32 -9.15
CA SER A 123 6.01 -10.93 -8.80
C SER A 123 6.90 -11.09 -10.03
N MET A 124 8.17 -10.72 -9.89
CA MET A 124 9.16 -10.90 -10.94
C MET A 124 9.44 -12.38 -11.16
N ASP A 125 9.50 -12.80 -12.43
CA ASP A 125 9.82 -14.15 -12.87
C ASP A 125 10.76 -14.13 -14.09
N ASN A 126 11.19 -15.31 -14.54
CA ASN A 126 12.13 -15.45 -15.67
C ASN A 126 11.56 -14.97 -17.01
N SER A 127 10.25 -14.81 -17.12
CA SER A 127 9.56 -14.33 -18.32
C SER A 127 9.50 -12.81 -18.30
N ASN A 128 8.99 -12.22 -17.22
CA ASN A 128 8.72 -10.79 -17.11
C ASN A 128 9.97 -9.94 -16.79
N ILE A 129 11.06 -10.53 -16.29
CA ILE A 129 12.32 -9.81 -16.07
C ILE A 129 12.88 -9.18 -17.36
N ARG A 130 12.51 -9.74 -18.53
CA ARG A 130 12.88 -9.22 -19.86
C ARG A 130 12.38 -7.79 -20.08
N LEU A 131 11.28 -7.39 -19.44
CA LEU A 131 10.76 -6.03 -19.50
C LEU A 131 11.81 -4.98 -19.09
N LEU A 132 12.71 -5.32 -18.17
CA LEU A 132 13.78 -4.41 -17.73
C LEU A 132 14.79 -4.07 -18.84
N HIS A 133 14.87 -4.92 -19.87
CA HIS A 133 15.70 -4.69 -21.06
C HIS A 133 14.90 -3.95 -22.15
N ASP A 134 13.61 -4.23 -22.27
CA ASP A 134 12.78 -3.75 -23.37
C ASP A 134 12.30 -2.31 -23.19
N LYS A 135 12.25 -1.81 -21.95
CA LYS A 135 11.83 -0.43 -21.66
C LYS A 135 12.58 0.16 -20.46
N PRO A 136 12.63 1.49 -20.34
CA PRO A 136 13.32 2.12 -19.22
C PRO A 136 12.56 1.92 -17.92
N TYR A 137 13.28 1.43 -16.91
CA TYR A 137 12.77 1.25 -15.55
C TYR A 137 13.52 2.11 -14.55
N ARG A 138 12.86 2.33 -13.41
CA ARG A 138 13.46 2.78 -12.16
C ARG A 138 13.34 1.68 -11.12
N VAL A 139 14.27 1.64 -10.19
CA VAL A 139 14.27 0.69 -9.08
C VAL A 139 14.27 1.42 -7.74
N SER A 140 13.56 0.89 -6.77
CA SER A 140 13.66 1.28 -5.37
C SER A 140 13.67 0.02 -4.49
N TRP A 141 13.98 0.18 -3.21
CA TRP A 141 13.74 -0.89 -2.25
C TRP A 141 12.23 -1.18 -2.17
N LYS A 142 11.89 -2.35 -1.65
CA LYS A 142 10.59 -2.62 -1.07
C LYS A 142 10.71 -2.51 0.45
N ALA A 143 9.83 -1.72 1.07
CA ALA A 143 9.80 -1.59 2.52
C ALA A 143 8.73 -2.52 3.08
N ASP A 144 8.92 -2.85 4.35
CA ASP A 144 7.93 -3.52 5.17
C ASP A 144 7.03 -2.49 5.87
N GLY A 145 6.22 -1.82 5.05
CA GLY A 145 5.28 -0.77 5.46
C GLY A 145 3.85 -1.06 5.02
N THR A 146 2.90 -0.42 5.68
CA THR A 146 1.47 -0.54 5.35
C THR A 146 1.13 0.44 4.24
N ARG A 147 0.56 -0.07 3.15
CA ARG A 147 0.20 0.73 1.98
C ARG A 147 -1.01 1.62 2.28
N TYR A 148 -0.91 2.90 1.92
CA TYR A 148 -2.05 3.82 1.92
C TYR A 148 -2.01 4.71 0.68
N MET A 149 -3.17 4.94 0.08
CA MET A 149 -3.37 6.12 -0.77
C MET A 149 -3.77 7.31 0.09
N MET A 150 -3.18 8.48 -0.16
CA MET A 150 -3.50 9.70 0.58
C MET A 150 -4.27 10.68 -0.29
N LEU A 151 -5.54 10.90 0.06
CA LEU A 151 -6.41 11.88 -0.58
C LEU A 151 -6.39 13.19 0.20
N ILE A 152 -5.97 14.26 -0.47
CA ILE A 152 -5.96 15.63 0.06
C ILE A 152 -7.06 16.41 -0.64
N LEU A 153 -8.23 16.56 0.00
CA LEU A 153 -9.37 17.26 -0.59
C LEU A 153 -9.32 18.77 -0.35
N LYS A 154 -9.07 19.17 0.90
CA LYS A 154 -8.89 20.56 1.34
C LYS A 154 -8.28 20.59 2.74
N ALA A 155 -8.09 21.77 3.30
CA ALA A 155 -7.62 21.92 4.68
C ALA A 155 -8.51 21.11 5.65
N ASN A 156 -7.88 20.36 6.55
CA ASN A 156 -8.52 19.44 7.51
C ASN A 156 -9.32 18.27 6.89
N GLU A 157 -9.24 18.08 5.57
CA GLU A 157 -9.83 16.96 4.84
C GLU A 157 -8.74 16.20 4.11
N VAL A 158 -7.91 15.52 4.92
CA VAL A 158 -6.87 14.60 4.47
C VAL A 158 -7.27 13.20 4.90
N TYR A 159 -7.23 12.25 3.98
CA TYR A 159 -7.64 10.88 4.23
C TYR A 159 -6.59 9.89 3.73
N CYS A 160 -6.35 8.84 4.50
CA CYS A 160 -5.60 7.67 4.07
C CYS A 160 -6.59 6.53 3.77
N VAL A 161 -6.35 5.80 2.68
CA VAL A 161 -7.15 4.64 2.26
C VAL A 161 -6.24 3.44 2.12
N ASP A 162 -6.53 2.37 2.85
CA ASP A 162 -5.74 1.13 2.85
C ASP A 162 -6.21 0.14 1.76
N ARG A 163 -5.56 -1.02 1.72
CA ARG A 163 -5.86 -2.11 0.77
C ARG A 163 -7.27 -2.70 0.94
N ASP A 164 -7.82 -2.66 2.16
CA ASP A 164 -9.19 -3.11 2.48
C ASP A 164 -10.24 -2.05 2.11
N ASN A 165 -9.81 -0.95 1.49
CA ASN A 165 -10.63 0.21 1.16
C ASN A 165 -11.20 0.90 2.41
N SER A 166 -10.58 0.71 3.58
CA SER A 166 -10.91 1.41 4.82
C SER A 166 -10.38 2.85 4.74
N VAL A 167 -11.13 3.79 5.31
CA VAL A 167 -10.84 5.21 5.21
C VAL A 167 -10.50 5.77 6.59
N PHE A 168 -9.40 6.50 6.67
CA PHE A 168 -8.91 7.14 7.89
C PHE A 168 -8.72 8.62 7.66
N GLN A 169 -9.37 9.47 8.47
CA GLN A 169 -9.11 10.90 8.47
C GLN A 169 -7.84 11.21 9.26
N VAL A 170 -6.98 12.04 8.68
CA VAL A 170 -5.75 12.52 9.29
C VAL A 170 -5.95 13.96 9.74
N THR A 171 -5.72 14.22 11.03
CA THR A 171 -5.80 15.55 11.63
C THR A 171 -4.41 16.13 11.84
N GLY A 172 -4.29 17.47 11.82
CA GLY A 172 -3.02 18.16 12.09
C GLY A 172 -2.02 18.19 10.93
N LEU A 173 -2.24 17.49 9.82
CA LEU A 173 -1.33 17.44 8.67
C LEU A 173 -1.65 18.53 7.62
N LYS A 174 -0.68 19.40 7.29
CA LYS A 174 -0.90 20.56 6.40
C LYS A 174 -0.20 20.46 5.05
N PHE A 175 -0.88 20.71 3.94
CA PHE A 175 -0.29 20.71 2.60
C PHE A 175 -0.27 22.10 1.97
N PRO A 176 0.76 22.93 2.22
CA PRO A 176 0.85 24.27 1.63
C PRO A 176 1.12 24.20 0.12
N HIS A 177 0.50 25.10 -0.63
CA HIS A 177 0.71 25.22 -2.08
C HIS A 177 2.06 25.90 -2.38
N ARG A 178 2.84 25.38 -3.34
CA ARG A 178 4.20 25.85 -3.65
C ARG A 178 4.31 27.36 -3.88
N LYS A 179 3.38 27.92 -4.65
CA LYS A 179 3.37 29.36 -5.01
C LYS A 179 2.82 30.27 -3.91
N ASN A 180 2.06 29.73 -2.96
CA ASN A 180 1.44 30.49 -1.87
C ASN A 180 1.25 29.56 -0.68
N LEU A 181 2.12 29.69 0.32
CA LEU A 181 2.14 28.81 1.49
C LEU A 181 0.92 28.97 2.42
N ASP A 182 0.14 30.04 2.26
CA ASP A 182 -1.11 30.25 3.00
C ASP A 182 -2.29 29.51 2.39
N LYS A 183 -2.14 28.99 1.16
CA LYS A 183 -3.14 28.14 0.51
C LYS A 183 -2.83 26.67 0.79
N HIS A 184 -3.88 25.91 1.09
CA HIS A 184 -3.80 24.46 1.22
C HIS A 184 -4.11 23.79 -0.12
N LEU A 185 -3.37 22.74 -0.47
CA LEU A 185 -3.65 21.92 -1.66
C LEU A 185 -5.05 21.31 -1.60
N THR A 186 -5.61 21.08 -2.77
CA THR A 186 -6.92 20.43 -2.93
C THR A 186 -6.85 19.32 -3.96
N ASN A 187 -7.87 18.46 -4.01
CA ASN A 187 -8.08 17.46 -5.07
C ASN A 187 -6.79 16.72 -5.52
N THR A 188 -5.98 16.28 -4.56
CA THR A 188 -4.68 15.65 -4.81
C THR A 188 -4.70 14.23 -4.23
N LEU A 189 -4.12 13.28 -4.95
CA LEU A 189 -4.10 11.87 -4.57
C LEU A 189 -2.71 11.28 -4.78
N LEU A 190 -2.12 10.84 -3.68
CA LEU A 190 -0.81 10.20 -3.61
C LEU A 190 -0.98 8.69 -3.38
N ASP A 191 -0.03 7.91 -3.84
CA ASP A 191 0.13 6.49 -3.51
C ASP A 191 1.46 6.31 -2.79
N GLY A 192 1.44 5.53 -1.71
CA GLY A 192 2.57 5.45 -0.79
C GLY A 192 2.42 4.35 0.24
N GLU A 193 3.40 4.32 1.13
CA GLU A 193 3.47 3.38 2.24
C GLU A 193 3.83 4.11 3.53
N MET A 194 3.20 3.72 4.63
CA MET A 194 3.54 4.15 5.97
C MET A 194 4.57 3.19 6.55
N VAL A 195 5.71 3.73 6.96
CA VAL A 195 6.77 3.00 7.67
C VAL A 195 6.98 3.59 9.05
N ILE A 196 7.40 2.76 9.99
CA ILE A 196 7.84 3.18 11.32
C ILE A 196 9.36 3.08 11.36
N ASP A 197 10.04 4.22 11.34
CA ASP A 197 11.50 4.30 11.47
C ASP A 197 11.87 4.31 12.96
N LYS A 198 12.80 3.44 13.38
CA LYS A 198 13.36 3.49 14.75
C LYS A 198 14.58 4.41 14.79
N PHE A 199 14.52 5.49 15.54
CA PHE A 199 15.65 6.41 15.73
C PHE A 199 15.83 6.77 17.21
N ASN A 200 17.01 6.47 17.77
CA ASN A 200 17.32 6.68 19.20
C ASN A 200 16.26 6.09 20.16
N GLY A 201 15.71 4.92 19.82
CA GLY A 201 14.66 4.27 20.61
C GLY A 201 13.26 4.88 20.49
N LYS A 202 13.07 5.90 19.65
CA LYS A 202 11.77 6.49 19.34
C LYS A 202 11.28 5.99 17.98
N ASP A 203 10.02 5.58 17.94
CA ASP A 203 9.31 5.26 16.71
C ASP A 203 8.88 6.56 16.01
N ILE A 204 9.28 6.71 14.75
CA ILE A 204 8.99 7.89 13.93
C ILE A 204 8.19 7.44 12.71
N PRO A 205 6.87 7.68 12.70
CA PRO A 205 6.05 7.33 11.54
C PRO A 205 6.34 8.24 10.35
N ARG A 206 6.39 7.61 9.18
CA ARG A 206 6.71 8.27 7.91
C ARG A 206 5.88 7.70 6.77
N TYR A 207 5.18 8.60 6.09
CA TYR A 207 4.57 8.29 4.80
C TYR A 207 5.59 8.52 3.68
N LEU A 208 5.94 7.44 2.98
CA LEU A 208 6.80 7.43 1.81
C LEU A 208 5.92 7.46 0.55
N ALA A 209 5.74 8.65 -0.01
CA ALA A 209 5.01 8.85 -1.25
C ALA A 209 5.87 8.35 -2.42
N TYR A 210 5.39 7.34 -3.14
CA TYR A 210 6.10 6.77 -4.29
C TYR A 210 5.44 7.08 -5.61
N ASP A 211 4.16 7.48 -5.62
CA ASP A 211 3.47 7.92 -6.83
C ASP A 211 2.41 9.02 -6.55
N ILE A 212 1.96 9.68 -7.62
CA ILE A 212 0.91 10.70 -7.61
C ILE A 212 -0.03 10.50 -8.81
N ILE A 213 -1.33 10.38 -8.52
CA ILE A 213 -2.36 10.10 -9.51
C ILE A 213 -3.02 11.42 -9.94
N LYS A 214 -3.31 12.28 -8.97
CA LYS A 214 -4.01 13.56 -9.17
C LYS A 214 -3.28 14.67 -8.43
N PHE A 215 -3.16 15.85 -9.03
CA PHE A 215 -2.64 17.06 -8.37
C PHE A 215 -3.58 18.23 -8.68
N GLU A 216 -4.24 18.78 -7.66
CA GLU A 216 -5.24 19.86 -7.80
C GLU A 216 -6.26 19.63 -8.94
N GLY A 217 -6.72 18.38 -9.08
CA GLY A 217 -7.67 18.00 -10.13
C GLY A 217 -7.05 17.74 -11.51
N GLN A 218 -5.73 17.89 -11.69
CA GLN A 218 -5.01 17.55 -12.92
C GLN A 218 -4.62 16.07 -12.96
N ASP A 219 -4.72 15.46 -14.14
CA ASP A 219 -4.39 14.04 -14.40
C ASP A 219 -2.87 13.78 -14.49
N VAL A 220 -2.14 14.08 -13.42
CA VAL A 220 -0.68 13.86 -13.38
C VAL A 220 -0.32 12.38 -13.53
N GLY A 221 -1.20 11.47 -13.10
CA GLY A 221 -1.09 10.02 -13.29
C GLY A 221 -0.95 9.58 -14.75
N LYS A 222 -1.42 10.37 -15.72
CA LYS A 222 -1.27 10.06 -17.17
C LYS A 222 0.12 10.41 -17.71
N SER A 223 0.95 11.09 -16.93
CA SER A 223 2.30 11.49 -17.31
C SER A 223 3.32 10.40 -16.97
N SER A 224 4.54 10.56 -17.51
CA SER A 224 5.63 9.63 -17.20
C SER A 224 5.97 9.59 -15.71
N PHE A 225 6.22 8.39 -15.20
CA PHE A 225 6.63 8.19 -13.81
C PHE A 225 7.85 9.05 -13.44
N SER A 226 8.92 8.92 -14.23
CA SER A 226 10.16 9.69 -14.06
C SER A 226 10.48 10.45 -15.36
N PRO A 227 10.78 11.76 -15.27
CA PRO A 227 10.88 12.55 -14.05
C PRO A 227 9.55 13.13 -13.56
N ILE A 228 8.48 13.14 -14.38
CA ILE A 228 7.34 14.04 -14.18
C ILE A 228 6.60 13.79 -12.86
N ARG A 229 6.10 12.58 -12.61
CA ARG A 229 5.33 12.27 -11.41
C ARG A 229 6.18 12.38 -10.13
N LEU A 230 7.42 11.86 -10.16
CA LEU A 230 8.37 12.00 -9.03
C LEU A 230 8.71 13.46 -8.72
N SER A 231 8.99 14.29 -9.73
CA SER A 231 9.25 15.72 -9.55
C SER A 231 8.02 16.48 -9.10
N CYS A 232 6.80 16.04 -9.45
CA CYS A 232 5.57 16.62 -8.94
C CYS A 232 5.45 16.39 -7.42
N ILE A 233 5.71 15.16 -6.94
CA ILE A 233 5.73 14.87 -5.50
C ILE A 233 6.76 15.74 -4.79
N ASP A 234 8.00 15.79 -5.29
CA ASP A 234 9.05 16.58 -4.63
C ASP A 234 8.68 18.07 -4.60
N ASN A 235 8.45 18.66 -5.77
CA ASN A 235 8.30 20.11 -5.91
C ASN A 235 6.98 20.64 -5.33
N GLU A 236 5.88 19.90 -5.47
CA GLU A 236 4.55 20.39 -5.11
C GLU A 236 4.05 19.88 -3.75
N ILE A 237 4.63 18.79 -3.21
CA ILE A 237 4.24 18.22 -1.91
C ILE A 237 5.34 18.39 -0.86
N VAL A 238 6.54 17.88 -1.14
CA VAL A 238 7.62 17.78 -0.13
C VAL A 238 8.28 19.14 0.12
N GLN A 239 8.76 19.80 -0.94
CA GLN A 239 9.48 21.07 -0.81
C GLN A 239 8.63 22.21 -0.21
N PRO A 240 7.33 22.38 -0.55
CA PRO A 240 6.50 23.42 0.08
C PRO A 240 6.30 23.18 1.57
N ARG A 241 6.16 21.91 1.99
CA ARG A 241 6.10 21.54 3.41
C ARG A 241 7.40 21.86 4.13
N HIS A 242 8.55 21.50 3.56
CA HIS A 242 9.86 21.86 4.13
C HIS A 242 10.04 23.39 4.26
N LYS A 243 9.63 24.14 3.24
CA LYS A 243 9.68 25.61 3.27
C LYS A 243 8.79 26.17 4.39
N ALA A 244 7.57 25.67 4.52
CA ALA A 244 6.64 26.09 5.57
C ALA A 244 7.14 25.70 6.98
N MET A 245 7.83 24.56 7.14
CA MET A 245 8.50 24.18 8.39
C MET A 245 9.64 25.16 8.73
N LYS A 246 10.48 25.50 7.75
CA LYS A 246 11.59 26.46 7.94
C LYS A 246 11.09 27.86 8.30
N GLU A 247 9.93 28.27 7.78
CA GLU A 247 9.27 29.54 8.11
C GLU A 247 8.45 29.49 9.41
N GLY A 248 8.43 28.37 10.14
CA GLY A 248 7.68 28.22 11.39
C GLY A 248 6.15 28.14 11.21
N ARG A 249 5.66 27.95 9.98
CA ARG A 249 4.22 27.79 9.68
C ARG A 249 3.70 26.38 9.96
N ILE A 250 4.61 25.40 9.93
CA ILE A 250 4.37 24.00 10.29
C ILE A 250 5.34 23.63 11.41
N ASP A 251 4.81 23.20 12.54
CA ASP A 251 5.59 22.53 13.56
C ASP A 251 5.61 21.03 13.28
N LYS A 252 6.78 20.52 12.90
CA LYS A 252 6.99 19.12 12.52
C LYS A 252 6.66 18.16 13.67
N GLU A 253 6.93 18.54 14.91
CA GLU A 253 6.71 17.65 16.07
C GLU A 253 5.21 17.56 16.45
N SER A 254 4.40 18.50 15.96
CA SER A 254 2.94 18.51 16.15
C SER A 254 2.17 17.68 15.11
N GLU A 255 2.82 17.32 13.99
CA GLU A 255 2.19 16.55 12.92
C GLU A 255 2.18 15.05 13.23
N PRO A 256 1.12 14.31 12.82
CA PRO A 256 0.96 12.90 13.18
C PRO A 256 2.06 11.99 12.60
N PHE A 257 2.59 12.35 11.45
CA PHE A 257 3.69 11.68 10.79
C PHE A 257 4.36 12.60 9.77
N SER A 258 5.57 12.23 9.39
CA SER A 258 6.34 12.96 8.37
C SER A 258 6.08 12.41 6.96
N ILE A 259 6.24 13.26 5.95
CA ILE A 259 6.04 12.89 4.54
C ILE A 259 7.38 13.01 3.81
N ARG A 260 7.76 11.98 3.04
CA ARG A 260 8.93 12.03 2.16
C ARG A 260 8.62 11.43 0.80
N LEU A 261 9.34 11.90 -0.22
CA LEU A 261 9.43 11.22 -1.50
C LEU A 261 10.23 9.91 -1.32
N LYS A 262 9.65 8.79 -1.75
CA LYS A 262 10.40 7.54 -1.94
C LYS A 262 11.38 7.70 -3.08
N GLN A 263 12.64 7.40 -2.81
CA GLN A 263 13.71 7.57 -3.80
C GLN A 263 13.69 6.41 -4.80
N PHE A 264 13.93 6.74 -6.07
CA PHE A 264 14.02 5.81 -7.17
C PHE A 264 15.32 6.05 -7.95
N TRP A 265 16.00 4.96 -8.28
CA TRP A 265 17.31 4.98 -8.93
C TRP A 265 17.26 4.34 -10.31
N ASN A 266 18.37 4.46 -11.05
CA ASN A 266 18.57 3.66 -12.26
C ASN A 266 18.68 2.17 -11.86
N ILE A 267 18.13 1.27 -12.69
CA ILE A 267 18.17 -0.19 -12.46
C ILE A 267 19.59 -0.74 -12.25
N THR A 268 20.62 -0.10 -12.79
CA THR A 268 22.02 -0.50 -12.55
C THR A 268 22.44 -0.40 -11.08
N GLN A 269 21.69 0.34 -10.26
CA GLN A 269 21.91 0.44 -8.82
C GLN A 269 21.19 -0.63 -8.00
N ALA A 270 20.40 -1.52 -8.62
CA ALA A 270 19.64 -2.55 -7.92
C ALA A 270 20.51 -3.38 -6.95
N GLY A 271 21.72 -3.77 -7.38
CA GLY A 271 22.66 -4.50 -6.51
C GLY A 271 23.12 -3.69 -5.30
N ASN A 272 23.29 -2.37 -5.44
CA ASN A 272 23.67 -1.49 -4.32
C ASN A 272 22.55 -1.34 -3.30
N LEU A 273 21.29 -1.37 -3.75
CA LEU A 273 20.11 -1.30 -2.88
C LEU A 273 19.92 -2.56 -2.01
N LEU A 274 20.60 -3.66 -2.35
CA LEU A 274 20.60 -4.90 -1.58
C LEU A 274 21.83 -5.03 -0.68
N GLY A 275 22.79 -4.11 -0.77
CA GLY A 275 24.03 -4.17 0.00
C GLY A 275 23.89 -3.61 1.42
N ASP A 276 24.69 -4.13 2.35
CA ASP A 276 24.70 -3.75 3.77
C ASP A 276 24.78 -2.24 4.02
N LYS A 277 25.53 -1.52 3.17
CA LYS A 277 25.68 -0.07 3.28
C LYS A 277 24.33 0.63 3.16
N PHE A 278 23.49 0.19 2.22
CA PHE A 278 22.20 0.79 1.99
C PHE A 278 21.18 0.35 3.05
N SER A 279 21.16 -0.92 3.43
CA SER A 279 20.31 -1.39 4.53
C SER A 279 20.58 -0.65 5.83
N LYS A 280 21.84 -0.32 6.14
CA LYS A 280 22.20 0.52 7.31
C LYS A 280 21.77 1.98 7.20
N MET A 281 21.53 2.49 6.00
CA MET A 281 20.96 3.83 5.79
C MET A 281 19.45 3.85 5.97
N LEU A 282 18.80 2.68 5.88
CA LEU A 282 17.38 2.55 6.18
C LEU A 282 17.21 2.30 7.67
N SER A 283 16.23 2.96 8.28
CA SER A 283 15.85 2.72 9.67
C SER A 283 14.83 1.57 9.79
N HIS A 284 14.64 0.81 8.70
CA HIS A 284 13.76 -0.34 8.54
C HIS A 284 14.40 -1.35 7.56
N GLU A 285 14.08 -2.64 7.70
CA GLU A 285 14.67 -3.68 6.85
C GLU A 285 14.04 -3.67 5.44
N PRO A 286 14.84 -3.60 4.36
CA PRO A 286 14.31 -3.73 3.01
C PRO A 286 13.96 -5.19 2.72
N ASP A 287 12.72 -5.48 2.33
CA ASP A 287 12.24 -6.86 2.11
C ASP A 287 12.30 -7.31 0.63
N GLY A 288 12.86 -6.46 -0.23
CA GLY A 288 13.01 -6.72 -1.66
C GLY A 288 13.27 -5.46 -2.48
N LEU A 289 12.94 -5.53 -3.76
CA LEU A 289 13.02 -4.44 -4.73
C LEU A 289 11.68 -4.26 -5.43
N ILE A 290 11.41 -3.02 -5.83
CA ILE A 290 10.30 -2.67 -6.71
C ILE A 290 10.85 -2.02 -7.98
N PHE A 291 10.39 -2.50 -9.13
CA PHE A 291 10.77 -1.99 -10.44
C PHE A 291 9.56 -1.32 -11.07
N GLN A 292 9.68 -0.01 -11.29
CA GLN A 292 8.62 0.84 -11.83
C GLN A 292 9.01 1.30 -13.25
N PRO A 293 8.17 1.08 -14.27
CA PRO A 293 8.42 1.63 -15.61
C PRO A 293 8.55 3.15 -15.55
N SER A 294 9.57 3.69 -16.21
CA SER A 294 9.91 5.12 -16.12
C SER A 294 8.96 6.01 -16.91
N ILE A 295 8.40 5.50 -18.02
CA ILE A 295 7.63 6.29 -18.98
C ILE A 295 6.13 6.05 -18.83
N ASP A 296 5.72 4.86 -18.41
CA ASP A 296 4.33 4.44 -18.42
C ASP A 296 3.45 5.31 -17.49
N PRO A 297 2.17 5.52 -17.84
CA PRO A 297 1.21 6.15 -16.95
C PRO A 297 0.90 5.26 -15.73
N TYR A 298 0.26 5.84 -14.72
CA TYR A 298 -0.30 5.10 -13.60
C TYR A 298 -1.41 4.16 -14.08
N VAL A 299 -1.42 2.93 -13.58
CA VAL A 299 -2.45 1.93 -13.86
C VAL A 299 -3.07 1.49 -12.55
N ALA A 300 -4.39 1.60 -12.44
CA ALA A 300 -5.16 1.11 -11.29
C ALA A 300 -5.29 -0.42 -11.32
N GLY A 301 -5.33 -1.05 -10.14
CA GLY A 301 -5.44 -2.51 -10.04
C GLY A 301 -4.19 -3.25 -10.53
N ARG A 302 -4.34 -4.50 -10.95
CA ARG A 302 -3.21 -5.36 -11.35
C ARG A 302 -2.44 -4.78 -12.52
N CYS A 303 -1.13 -4.55 -12.32
CA CYS A 303 -0.25 -4.01 -13.33
C CYS A 303 0.88 -5.00 -13.65
N MET A 304 0.83 -5.57 -14.84
CA MET A 304 1.83 -6.53 -15.33
C MET A 304 3.22 -5.91 -15.53
N GLU A 305 3.26 -4.58 -15.58
CA GLU A 305 4.46 -3.81 -15.88
C GLU A 305 5.23 -3.37 -14.64
N VAL A 306 4.61 -3.36 -13.45
CA VAL A 306 5.31 -3.04 -12.20
C VAL A 306 5.71 -4.35 -11.54
N LEU A 307 7.02 -4.56 -11.35
CA LEU A 307 7.55 -5.83 -10.89
C LEU A 307 8.03 -5.71 -9.43
N LYS A 308 7.54 -6.59 -8.57
CA LYS A 308 8.09 -6.79 -7.22
C LYS A 308 9.03 -7.99 -7.22
N TRP A 309 10.24 -7.80 -6.71
CA TRP A 309 11.21 -8.86 -6.53
C TRP A 309 11.53 -9.01 -5.04
N LYS A 310 11.56 -10.25 -4.56
CA LYS A 310 12.03 -10.60 -3.21
C LYS A 310 13.12 -11.66 -3.35
N PRO A 311 14.14 -11.68 -2.48
CA PRO A 311 15.05 -12.81 -2.40
C PRO A 311 14.25 -14.11 -2.20
N PRO A 312 14.62 -15.24 -2.85
CA PRO A 312 13.92 -16.51 -2.64
C PRO A 312 13.85 -16.92 -1.17
N SER A 313 14.83 -16.50 -0.36
CA SER A 313 14.83 -16.69 1.09
C SER A 313 13.76 -15.90 1.84
N HIS A 314 13.15 -14.85 1.28
CA HIS A 314 12.10 -14.08 1.95
C HIS A 314 10.69 -14.42 1.45
N ASN A 315 10.56 -15.38 0.53
CA ASN A 315 9.25 -15.87 0.12
C ASN A 315 8.65 -16.77 1.21
N SER A 316 7.44 -16.44 1.62
CA SER A 316 6.61 -17.20 2.55
C SER A 316 5.14 -17.06 2.15
N VAL A 317 4.31 -18.00 2.58
CA VAL A 317 2.84 -17.99 2.40
C VAL A 317 2.23 -18.46 3.70
N ASP A 318 1.21 -17.75 4.18
CA ASP A 318 0.46 -18.13 5.37
C ASP A 318 -0.63 -19.14 4.98
N PHE A 319 -0.68 -20.28 5.66
CA PHE A 319 -1.74 -21.26 5.49
C PHE A 319 -2.60 -21.33 6.75
N LYS A 320 -3.93 -21.35 6.58
CA LYS A 320 -4.82 -21.76 7.67
C LYS A 320 -4.66 -23.25 7.92
N LEU A 321 -3.95 -23.63 8.98
CA LEU A 321 -3.77 -25.02 9.36
C LEU A 321 -5.07 -25.58 9.96
N LYS A 322 -5.62 -26.61 9.33
CA LYS A 322 -6.75 -27.39 9.85
C LYS A 322 -6.29 -28.82 10.08
N ILE A 323 -6.01 -29.15 11.33
CA ILE A 323 -5.73 -30.53 11.74
C ILE A 323 -7.06 -31.29 11.74
N VAL A 324 -7.09 -32.48 11.13
CA VAL A 324 -8.24 -33.38 11.14
C VAL A 324 -7.74 -34.74 11.61
N MET A 325 -8.35 -35.28 12.67
CA MET A 325 -8.05 -36.62 13.18
C MET A 325 -8.97 -37.61 12.47
N GLU A 326 -8.41 -38.55 11.71
CA GLU A 326 -9.14 -39.67 11.14
C GLU A 326 -8.93 -40.90 12.02
N GLY A 327 -10.01 -41.39 12.64
CA GLY A 327 -10.01 -42.66 13.37
C GLY A 327 -10.30 -43.80 12.41
N GLY A 328 -9.40 -44.80 12.35
CA GLY A 328 -9.69 -46.09 11.73
C GLY A 328 -10.29 -47.06 12.76
N GLU A 329 -11.20 -47.93 12.32
CA GLU A 329 -11.60 -49.10 13.12
C GLU A 329 -10.42 -50.06 13.18
N GLY A 330 -9.73 -50.09 14.32
CA GLY A 330 -8.73 -51.09 14.67
C GLY A 330 -9.35 -52.35 15.27
#